data_AF-A0A962UBD1-F1
#
_entry.id   AF-A0A962UBD1-F1
#
_cell.length_a   1.000
_cell.length_b   1.000
_cell.length_c   1.000
_cell.angle_alpha   90.00
_cell.angle_beta   90.00
_cell.angle_gamma   90.00
#
_symmetry.space_group_name_H-M   'P 1'
#
loop_
_entity.id
_entity.type
_entity.pdbx_description
1 polymer ?
#
loop_
_entity_poly.entity_id
_entity_poly.type
_entity_poly.pdbx_seq_one_letter_code
_entity_poly.pdbx_strand_id
1 'polypeptide(L)'
;MQQLAEKIGADIAFEDEAGVGIMNRSGHTWGAVGQAPKVAITGRRGGYNVLSTITANGKLHYALEEKSIDGKRYIEFLENLLRDRTRPLIVIADNVSFHKALEVREFVLGNRKKNPDVLFANLRAST
;
A
#
# COMPACT_ATOMS: atom_id res chain seq x y z
N MET A 1 -0.89 -9.56 18.69
CA MET A 1 -1.73 -8.63 17.90
C MET A 1 -3.18 -9.10 17.82
N GLN A 2 -3.46 -10.34 17.43
CA GLN A 2 -4.83 -10.90 17.40
C GLN A 2 -5.59 -10.71 18.73
N GLN A 3 -5.03 -11.17 19.85
CA GLN A 3 -5.63 -11.04 21.18
C GLN A 3 -5.87 -9.58 21.61
N LEU A 4 -5.00 -8.66 21.19
CA LEU A 4 -5.16 -7.23 21.45
C LEU A 4 -6.33 -6.67 20.63
N ALA A 5 -6.38 -7.02 19.34
CA ALA A 5 -7.46 -6.62 18.45
C ALA A 5 -8.82 -7.14 18.94
N GLU A 6 -8.90 -8.39 19.40
CA GLU A 6 -10.12 -8.95 20.02
C GLU A 6 -10.53 -8.18 21.28
N LYS A 7 -9.58 -7.86 22.16
CA LYS A 7 -9.85 -7.14 23.40
C LYS A 7 -10.39 -5.73 23.19
N ILE A 8 -9.94 -5.03 22.14
CA ILE A 8 -10.35 -3.65 21.82
C ILE A 8 -11.43 -3.61 20.71
N GLY A 9 -11.87 -4.76 20.19
CA GLY A 9 -12.81 -4.82 19.09
C GLY A 9 -12.29 -4.19 17.78
N ALA A 10 -11.00 -4.32 17.50
CA ALA A 10 -10.38 -3.83 16.27
C ALA A 10 -10.32 -4.85 15.16
N ASP A 11 -10.32 -4.33 13.93
CA ASP A 11 -9.93 -5.09 12.75
C ASP A 11 -8.42 -4.94 12.52
N ILE A 12 -7.80 -5.95 11.92
CA ILE A 12 -6.40 -5.92 11.50
C ILE A 12 -6.37 -5.84 9.97
N ALA A 13 -5.62 -4.87 9.44
CA ALA A 13 -5.30 -4.74 8.03
C ALA A 13 -3.79 -4.83 7.80
N PHE A 14 -3.43 -5.45 6.69
CA PHE A 14 -2.09 -5.49 6.14
C PHE A 14 -2.02 -4.51 4.98
N GLU A 15 -1.03 -3.66 5.00
CA GLU A 15 -0.75 -2.64 3.99
C GLU A 15 0.44 -3.07 3.13
N ASP A 16 0.36 -2.79 1.83
CA ASP A 16 1.41 -3.08 0.87
C ASP A 16 1.36 -2.12 -0.33
N GLU A 17 2.53 -1.85 -0.91
CA GLU A 17 2.73 -1.02 -2.09
C GLU A 17 3.15 -1.87 -3.30
N ALA A 18 2.40 -1.77 -4.40
CA ALA A 18 2.70 -2.48 -5.64
C ALA A 18 2.90 -1.52 -6.82
N GLY A 19 4.03 -1.64 -7.52
CA GLY A 19 4.29 -0.94 -8.77
C GLY A 19 3.74 -1.69 -9.99
N VAL A 20 2.81 -1.07 -10.72
CA VAL A 20 2.27 -1.58 -11.99
C VAL A 20 2.88 -0.79 -13.15
N GLY A 21 3.93 -1.34 -13.75
CA GLY A 21 4.57 -0.75 -14.93
C GLY A 21 3.83 -1.08 -16.23
N ILE A 22 3.67 -0.09 -17.10
CA ILE A 22 3.19 -0.24 -18.49
C ILE A 22 4.37 -0.62 -19.41
N MET A 23 5.54 -0.90 -18.85
CA MET A 23 6.69 -1.35 -19.63
C MET A 23 6.39 -2.68 -20.29
N ASN A 24 6.83 -2.79 -21.55
CA ASN A 24 6.69 -4.01 -22.32
C ASN A 24 7.51 -5.12 -21.64
N ARG A 25 6.84 -6.17 -21.17
CA ARG A 25 7.52 -7.38 -20.71
C ARG A 25 8.02 -8.09 -21.97
N SER A 26 9.32 -8.29 -22.09
CA SER A 26 9.91 -9.06 -23.19
C SER A 26 9.36 -10.48 -23.16
N GLY A 27 8.39 -10.77 -24.03
CA GLY A 27 7.85 -12.10 -24.25
C GLY A 27 8.67 -12.87 -25.29
N HIS A 28 8.59 -14.20 -25.24
CA HIS A 28 9.04 -15.04 -26.34
C HIS A 28 7.99 -15.01 -27.45
N THR A 29 8.43 -14.90 -28.70
CA THR A 29 7.55 -14.99 -29.87
C THR A 29 8.14 -15.96 -30.88
N TRP A 30 7.28 -16.48 -31.76
CA TRP A 30 7.69 -17.39 -32.82
C TRP A 30 8.00 -16.60 -34.10
N GLY A 31 9.08 -16.98 -34.77
CA GLY A 31 9.48 -16.47 -36.08
C GLY A 31 9.67 -17.62 -37.05
N ALA A 32 9.66 -17.31 -38.35
CA ALA A 32 10.02 -18.29 -39.37
C ALA A 32 11.46 -18.77 -39.16
N VAL A 33 11.72 -20.04 -39.47
CA VAL A 33 13.07 -20.62 -39.36
C VAL A 33 14.05 -19.82 -40.20
N GLY A 34 15.12 -19.33 -39.59
CA GLY A 34 16.14 -18.49 -40.23
C GLY A 34 15.81 -16.99 -40.30
N GLN A 35 14.68 -16.54 -39.77
CA GLN A 35 14.33 -15.12 -39.69
C GLN A 35 14.09 -14.66 -38.26
N ALA A 36 14.93 -13.74 -37.78
CA ALA A 36 14.74 -13.12 -36.48
C ALA A 36 13.46 -12.24 -36.48
N PRO A 37 12.47 -12.51 -35.61
CA PRO A 37 11.25 -11.71 -35.55
C PRO A 37 11.56 -10.31 -35.03
N LYS A 38 11.09 -9.28 -35.75
CA LYS A 38 11.16 -7.88 -35.31
C LYS A 38 9.84 -7.51 -34.64
N VAL A 39 9.88 -7.29 -33.33
CA VAL A 39 8.71 -6.87 -32.54
C VAL A 39 8.79 -5.37 -32.31
N ALA A 40 7.78 -4.62 -32.77
CA ALA A 40 7.66 -3.21 -32.46
C ALA A 40 7.33 -3.04 -30.97
N ILE A 41 8.11 -2.21 -30.29
CA ILE A 41 7.90 -1.89 -28.87
C ILE A 41 7.43 -0.46 -28.74
N THR A 42 6.49 -0.22 -27.84
CA THR A 42 5.83 1.08 -27.68
C THR A 42 6.75 2.13 -27.03
N GLY A 43 7.89 1.75 -26.44
CA GLY A 43 8.93 2.64 -25.88
C GLY A 43 8.49 3.57 -24.74
N ARG A 44 7.18 3.69 -24.46
CA ARG A 44 6.60 4.55 -23.45
C ARG A 44 6.93 4.02 -22.06
N ARG A 45 7.55 4.88 -21.25
CA ARG A 45 7.76 4.65 -19.82
C ARG A 45 6.56 5.23 -19.09
N GLY A 46 5.90 4.41 -18.29
CA GLY A 46 4.74 4.79 -17.49
C GLY A 46 4.39 3.66 -16.54
N GLY A 47 3.72 4.00 -15.45
CA GLY A 47 3.31 3.05 -14.43
C GLY A 47 2.50 3.74 -13.35
N TYR A 48 1.78 2.94 -12.59
CA TYR A 48 1.02 3.36 -11.43
C TYR A 48 1.62 2.67 -10.20
N ASN A 49 1.72 3.38 -9.10
CA ASN A 49 1.93 2.77 -7.80
C ASN A 49 0.57 2.55 -7.14
N VAL A 50 0.38 1.39 -6.55
CA VAL A 50 -0.85 0.99 -5.91
C VAL A 50 -0.58 0.93 -4.41
N LEU A 51 -1.24 1.80 -3.64
CA LEU A 51 -1.33 1.64 -2.20
C LEU A 51 -2.52 0.76 -1.91
N SER A 52 -2.33 -0.29 -1.11
CA SER A 52 -3.41 -1.23 -0.81
C SER A 52 -3.40 -1.67 0.63
N THR A 53 -4.59 -1.95 1.16
CA THR A 53 -4.78 -2.57 2.46
C THR A 53 -5.81 -3.69 2.36
N ILE A 54 -5.51 -4.83 2.98
CA ILE A 54 -6.44 -5.96 3.09
C ILE A 54 -6.65 -6.33 4.56
N THR A 55 -7.90 -6.38 4.98
CA THR A 55 -8.27 -6.84 6.32
C THR A 55 -8.33 -8.36 6.41
N ALA A 56 -8.23 -8.92 7.62
CA ALA A 56 -8.35 -10.37 7.85
C ALA A 56 -9.69 -10.97 7.38
N ASN A 57 -10.75 -10.16 7.24
CA ASN A 57 -12.04 -10.55 6.68
C ASN A 57 -12.14 -10.36 5.14
N GLY A 58 -11.03 -10.02 4.48
CA GLY A 58 -10.93 -9.92 3.02
C GLY A 58 -11.38 -8.59 2.41
N LYS A 59 -11.60 -7.53 3.20
CA LYS A 59 -11.96 -6.21 2.67
C LYS A 59 -10.71 -5.51 2.14
N LEU A 60 -10.67 -5.30 0.83
CA LEU A 60 -9.60 -4.59 0.13
C LEU A 60 -9.95 -3.11 -0.01
N HIS A 61 -9.02 -2.24 0.36
CA HIS A 61 -9.04 -0.81 0.05
C HIS A 61 -7.76 -0.46 -0.70
N TYR A 62 -7.86 0.29 -1.80
CA TYR A 62 -6.69 0.65 -2.60
C TYR A 62 -6.82 2.05 -3.19
N ALA A 63 -5.68 2.65 -3.50
CA ALA A 63 -5.54 3.89 -4.26
C ALA A 63 -4.48 3.72 -5.35
N LEU A 64 -4.69 4.36 -6.51
CA LEU A 64 -3.78 4.34 -7.64
C LEU A 64 -3.11 5.70 -7.78
N GLU A 65 -1.79 5.71 -7.84
CA GLU A 65 -0.97 6.92 -7.96
C GLU A 65 -0.11 6.86 -9.22
N GLU A 66 -0.26 7.83 -10.12
CA GLU A 66 0.57 7.94 -11.35
C GLU A 66 2.01 8.39 -11.06
N LYS A 67 2.24 8.91 -9.85
CA LYS A 67 3.51 9.51 -9.42
C LYS A 67 4.06 8.76 -8.21
N SER A 68 5.25 9.15 -7.78
CA SER A 68 5.83 8.66 -6.53
C SER A 68 4.89 8.94 -5.36
N ILE A 69 4.71 7.93 -4.50
CA ILE A 69 3.97 8.10 -3.25
C ILE A 69 4.84 8.90 -2.27
N ASP A 70 4.24 9.93 -1.67
CA ASP A 70 4.83 10.73 -0.60
C ASP A 70 3.98 10.65 0.67
N GLY A 71 4.45 11.25 1.75
CA GLY A 71 3.76 11.18 3.04
C GLY A 71 2.35 11.80 3.01
N LYS A 72 2.13 12.84 2.20
CA LYS A 72 0.82 13.49 2.05
C LYS A 72 -0.19 12.59 1.37
N ARG A 73 0.16 11.99 0.22
CA ARG A 73 -0.68 10.99 -0.46
C ARG A 73 -1.00 9.82 0.45
N TYR A 74 -0.01 9.37 1.23
CA TYR A 74 -0.22 8.31 2.20
C TYR A 74 -1.21 8.72 3.30
N ILE A 75 -1.13 9.94 3.82
CA ILE A 75 -2.13 10.46 4.78
C ILE A 75 -3.52 10.50 4.16
N GLU A 76 -3.67 11.02 2.93
CA GLU A 76 -4.96 11.04 2.24
C GLU A 76 -5.56 9.63 2.06
N PHE A 77 -4.70 8.65 1.74
CA PHE A 77 -5.09 7.25 1.69
C PHE A 77 -5.60 6.75 3.06
N LEU A 78 -4.90 7.06 4.14
CA LEU A 78 -5.33 6.68 5.51
C LEU A 78 -6.63 7.37 5.93
N GLU A 79 -6.82 8.64 5.58
CA GLU A 79 -8.08 9.36 5.84
C GLU A 79 -9.25 8.70 5.11
N ASN A 80 -9.06 8.35 3.83
CA ASN A 80 -10.06 7.63 3.05
C ASN A 80 -10.35 6.24 3.63
N LEU A 81 -9.32 5.54 4.12
CA LEU A 81 -9.46 4.24 4.77
C LEU A 81 -10.29 4.32 6.07
N LEU A 82 -10.18 5.43 6.81
CA LEU A 82 -10.84 5.63 8.10
C LEU A 82 -12.26 6.24 7.99
N ARG A 83 -12.60 6.92 6.89
CA ARG A 83 -13.81 7.76 6.74
C ARG A 83 -15.12 7.08 7.16
N ASP A 84 -15.34 5.82 6.77
CA ASP A 84 -16.60 5.11 6.98
C ASP A 84 -16.48 3.96 8.00
N ARG A 85 -15.46 4.00 8.87
CA ARG A 85 -15.19 2.93 9.82
C ARG A 85 -15.83 3.20 11.17
N THR A 86 -16.61 2.24 11.62
CA THR A 86 -17.20 2.21 12.97
C THR A 86 -16.31 1.49 13.98
N ARG A 87 -15.41 0.63 13.51
CA ARG A 87 -14.48 -0.15 14.32
C ARG A 87 -13.06 0.39 14.21
N PRO A 88 -12.31 0.41 15.32
CA PRO A 88 -10.86 0.48 15.35
C PRO A 88 -10.15 -0.29 14.24
N LEU A 89 -9.03 0.23 13.76
CA LEU A 89 -8.22 -0.40 12.73
C LEU A 89 -6.75 -0.41 13.13
N ILE A 90 -6.20 -1.61 13.22
CA ILE A 90 -4.76 -1.80 13.33
C ILE A 90 -4.22 -1.99 11.91
N VAL A 91 -3.32 -1.10 11.49
CA VAL A 91 -2.65 -1.21 10.19
C VAL A 91 -1.23 -1.72 10.43
N ILE A 92 -0.89 -2.81 9.73
CA ILE A 92 0.44 -3.39 9.68
C ILE A 92 1.02 -2.98 8.33
N ALA A 93 1.98 -2.06 8.36
CA ALA A 93 2.67 -1.55 7.18
C ALA A 93 4.13 -2.00 7.16
N ASP A 94 4.76 -1.91 6.00
CA ASP A 94 6.18 -2.21 5.84
C ASP A 94 7.07 -1.09 6.43
N ASN A 95 8.39 -1.15 6.19
CA ASN A 95 9.35 -0.19 6.74
C ASN A 95 9.92 0.80 5.70
N VAL A 96 9.15 1.20 4.70
CA VAL A 96 9.59 2.24 3.75
C VAL A 96 9.67 3.63 4.39
N SER A 97 10.45 4.52 3.76
CA SER A 97 10.83 5.82 4.32
C SER A 97 9.64 6.76 4.54
N PHE A 98 8.63 6.72 3.67
CA PHE A 98 7.49 7.63 3.78
C PHE A 98 6.54 7.27 4.94
N HIS A 99 6.43 6.00 5.36
CA HIS A 99 5.71 5.64 6.59
C HIS A 99 6.35 6.26 7.85
N LYS A 100 7.65 6.59 7.79
CA LYS A 100 8.41 7.19 8.88
C LYS A 100 8.46 8.72 8.81
N ALA A 101 7.89 9.33 7.78
CA ALA A 101 7.84 10.78 7.63
C ALA A 101 7.19 11.42 8.87
N LEU A 102 7.71 12.58 9.27
CA LEU A 102 7.25 13.27 10.48
C LEU A 102 5.75 13.55 10.43
N GLU A 103 5.26 14.07 9.31
CA GLU A 103 3.83 14.36 9.07
C GLU A 103 2.96 13.11 9.21
N VAL A 104 3.40 11.96 8.71
CA VAL A 104 2.67 10.69 8.84
C VAL A 104 2.64 10.28 10.32
N ARG A 105 3.76 10.36 11.03
CA ARG A 105 3.82 10.04 12.46
C ARG A 105 2.93 10.95 13.29
N GLU A 106 2.90 12.24 13.00
CA GLU A 106 2.03 13.22 13.67
C GLU A 106 0.57 12.93 13.40
N PHE A 107 0.20 12.62 12.15
CA PHE A 107 -1.15 12.21 11.78
C PHE A 107 -1.59 10.95 12.55
N VAL A 108 -0.72 9.93 12.60
CA VAL A 108 -0.98 8.69 13.34
C VAL A 108 -1.17 8.96 14.84
N LEU A 109 -0.28 9.74 15.46
CA LEU A 109 -0.36 10.09 16.88
C LEU A 109 -1.60 10.94 17.20
N GLY A 110 -1.96 11.87 16.31
CA GLY A 110 -3.16 12.68 16.43
C GLY A 110 -4.43 11.84 16.36
N ASN A 111 -4.49 10.89 15.42
CA ASN A 111 -5.61 9.96 15.31
C ASN A 111 -5.70 9.01 16.51
N ARG A 112 -4.57 8.56 17.05
CA ARG A 112 -4.55 7.77 18.29
C ARG A 112 -5.17 8.51 19.49
N LYS A 113 -5.16 9.85 19.52
CA LYS A 113 -5.83 10.61 20.60
C LYS A 113 -7.33 10.74 20.38
N LYS A 114 -7.79 10.79 19.13
CA LYS A 114 -9.21 10.91 18.76
C LYS A 114 -9.93 9.56 18.75
N ASN A 115 -9.22 8.52 18.35
CA ASN A 115 -9.60 7.11 18.38
C ASN A 115 -8.40 6.34 18.96
N PRO A 116 -8.43 5.89 20.24
CA PRO A 116 -7.31 5.24 20.96
C PRO A 116 -6.75 3.94 20.36
N ASP A 117 -7.21 3.62 19.17
CA ASP A 117 -7.48 2.29 18.67
C ASP A 117 -7.00 2.13 17.21
N VAL A 118 -6.54 3.22 16.58
CA VAL A 118 -5.76 3.17 15.34
C VAL A 118 -4.30 2.99 15.70
N LEU A 119 -3.82 1.75 15.61
CA LEU A 119 -2.45 1.38 15.89
C LEU A 119 -1.73 1.07 14.57
N PHE A 120 -0.76 1.89 14.22
CA PHE A 120 0.21 1.55 13.19
C PHE A 120 1.32 0.76 13.85
N ALA A 121 1.33 -0.55 13.63
CA ALA A 121 2.42 -1.40 14.05
C ALA A 121 3.42 -1.46 12.89
N ASN A 122 4.48 -0.65 12.96
CA ASN A 122 5.64 -0.86 12.11
C ASN A 122 6.26 -2.21 12.49
N LEU A 123 6.34 -3.15 11.56
CA LEU A 123 7.11 -4.37 11.73
C LEU A 123 8.59 -4.00 11.83
N ARG A 124 9.08 -3.73 13.04
CA ARG A 124 10.52 -3.79 13.30
C ARG A 124 10.96 -5.23 13.14
N ALA A 125 11.88 -5.49 12.21
CA ALA A 125 12.95 -6.40 12.53
C ALA A 125 13.67 -5.85 13.76
N SER A 126 13.74 -6.67 14.79
CA SER A 126 14.51 -6.49 16.02
C SER A 126 15.87 -5.83 15.76
N THR A 127 16.17 -4.75 16.48
CA THR A 127 17.41 -4.55 17.26
C THR A 127 17.12 -3.51 18.33
#